data_AF-A0AAD0T7Z1-F1
#
_entry.id   AF-A0AAD0T7Z1-F1
#
_cell.length_a   1.000
_cell.length_b   1.000
_cell.length_c   1.000
_cell.angle_alpha   90.00
_cell.angle_beta   90.00
_cell.angle_gamma   90.00
#
_symmetry.space_group_name_H-M   'P 1'
#
loop_
_entity.id
_entity.type
_entity.pdbx_description
1 polymer ?
#
loop_
_entity_poly.entity_id
_entity_poly.type
_entity_poly.pdbx_seq_one_letter_code
_entity_poly.pdbx_strand_id
1 'polypeptide(L)' 'MEMANKDNTTNIDNTHNKEVMVQLKDLVEASGVPTDFIKKELMVDDTVSMDELRAKMLKFLDATFEENGVDTTRLN' A
#
# COMPACT_ATOMS: atom_id res chain seq x y z
N MET A 1 -13.04 50.12 -17.47
CA MET A 1 -12.88 49.16 -18.59
C MET A 1 -11.41 48.79 -18.65
N GLU A 2 -11.13 47.59 -19.20
CA GLU A 2 -9.80 46.96 -19.42
C GLU A 2 -9.11 46.47 -18.14
N MET A 3 -9.37 45.24 -17.69
CA MET A 3 -8.87 43.93 -18.19
C MET A 3 -7.33 43.82 -18.17
N ALA A 4 -6.80 43.13 -17.17
CA ALA A 4 -5.50 42.47 -17.28
C ALA A 4 -5.46 41.19 -16.43
N ASN A 5 -5.33 40.07 -17.15
CA ASN A 5 -4.73 38.80 -16.76
C ASN A 5 -5.46 37.94 -15.70
N LYS A 6 -6.34 37.09 -16.23
CA LYS A 6 -6.52 35.71 -15.76
C LYS A 6 -5.16 35.01 -15.75
N ASP A 7 -4.53 34.94 -14.59
CA ASP A 7 -3.46 33.98 -14.37
C ASP A 7 -4.12 32.61 -14.15
N ASN A 8 -4.37 31.94 -15.27
CA ASN A 8 -4.78 30.55 -15.34
C ASN A 8 -3.56 29.68 -15.02
N THR A 9 -3.14 29.65 -13.76
CA THR A 9 -2.25 28.61 -13.25
C THR A 9 -3.08 27.60 -12.49
N THR A 10 -3.90 26.86 -13.24
CA THR A 10 -4.41 25.57 -12.83
C THR A 10 -3.25 24.59 -12.90
N ASN A 11 -2.35 24.64 -11.90
CA ASN A 11 -1.44 23.54 -11.60
C ASN A 11 -2.27 22.41 -10.96
N ILE A 12 -3.10 21.75 -11.78
CA ILE A 12 -3.47 20.36 -11.54
C ILE A 12 -2.27 19.56 -12.05
N ASP A 13 -1.16 19.65 -11.34
CA ASP A 13 -0.04 18.76 -11.58
C ASP A 13 -0.48 17.39 -11.10
N ASN A 14 -0.56 16.50 -12.06
CA ASN A 14 -1.00 15.14 -12.03
C ASN A 14 -0.16 14.30 -11.05
N THR A 15 -0.31 14.52 -9.74
CA THR A 15 0.23 13.67 -8.67
C THR A 15 -0.64 12.43 -8.50
N HIS A 16 -0.88 11.71 -9.59
CA HIS A 16 -1.48 10.39 -9.54
C HIS A 16 -0.38 9.39 -9.89
N ASN A 17 0.05 8.64 -8.88
CA ASN A 17 0.86 7.42 -8.99
C ASN A 17 2.35 7.64 -9.28
N LYS A 18 3.10 8.22 -8.34
CA LYS A 18 4.41 7.62 -8.07
C LYS A 18 4.11 6.29 -7.38
N GLU A 19 4.22 5.20 -8.12
CA GLU A 19 4.21 3.86 -7.52
C GLU A 19 5.28 3.83 -6.44
N VAL A 20 4.85 3.97 -5.18
CA VAL A 20 5.75 4.00 -4.04
C VAL A 20 6.24 2.57 -3.86
N MET A 21 7.43 2.29 -4.39
CA MET A 21 8.08 1.01 -4.19
C MET A 21 8.71 0.95 -2.80
N VAL A 22 8.49 -0.16 -2.12
CA VAL A 22 9.02 -0.46 -0.80
C VAL A 22 9.99 -1.62 -0.92
N GLN A 23 11.16 -1.49 -0.30
CA GLN A 23 12.10 -2.60 -0.19
C GLN A 23 11.75 -3.41 1.05
N LEU A 24 11.70 -4.74 0.91
CA LEU A 24 11.37 -5.61 2.03
C LEU A 24 12.32 -5.44 3.20
N LYS A 25 13.60 -5.12 2.96
CA LYS A 25 14.58 -4.86 4.02
C LYS A 25 14.12 -3.74 4.98
N ASP A 26 13.53 -2.67 4.45
CA ASP A 26 13.07 -1.52 5.23
C ASP A 26 11.84 -1.94 6.06
N LEU A 27 11.00 -2.82 5.49
CA LEU A 27 9.86 -3.43 6.18
C LEU A 27 10.31 -4.38 7.29
N VAL A 28 11.38 -5.15 7.10
CA VAL A 28 11.96 -6.03 8.14
C VAL A 28 12.48 -5.22 9.30
N GLU A 29 13.22 -4.14 9.03
CA GLU A 29 13.72 -3.24 10.07
C GLU A 29 12.58 -2.60 10.87
N ALA A 30 11.46 -2.26 10.20
CA ALA A 30 10.30 -1.67 10.85
C ALA A 30 9.40 -2.68 11.60
N SER A 31 9.20 -3.88 11.04
CA SER A 31 8.24 -4.88 11.55
C SER A 31 8.88 -5.93 12.47
N GLY A 32 10.20 -6.12 12.40
CA GLY A 32 10.90 -7.21 13.06
C GLY A 32 10.61 -8.60 12.46
N VAL A 33 9.87 -8.67 11.35
CA VAL A 33 9.52 -9.93 10.68
C VAL A 33 10.59 -10.25 9.64
N PRO A 34 11.14 -11.48 9.59
CA PRO A 34 12.15 -11.84 8.60
C PRO A 34 11.65 -11.68 7.15
N THR A 35 12.52 -11.23 6.26
CA THR A 35 12.24 -11.11 4.82
C THR A 35 11.74 -12.42 4.23
N ASP A 36 12.33 -13.54 4.62
CA ASP A 36 11.97 -14.87 4.12
C ASP A 36 10.55 -15.27 4.51
N PHE A 37 10.11 -14.87 5.71
CA PHE A 37 8.74 -15.10 6.14
C PHE A 37 7.77 -14.24 5.32
N ILE A 38 8.07 -12.95 5.16
CA ILE A 38 7.26 -12.04 4.33
C ILE A 38 7.15 -12.55 2.90
N LYS A 39 8.27 -12.92 2.27
CA LYS A 39 8.26 -13.47 0.90
C LYS A 39 7.44 -14.75 0.80
N LYS A 40 7.55 -15.64 1.79
CA LYS A 40 6.82 -16.91 1.80
C LYS A 40 5.31 -16.71 1.96
N GLU A 41 4.89 -15.89 2.93
CA GLU A 41 3.48 -15.70 3.25
C GLU A 41 2.78 -14.78 2.25
N LEU A 42 3.44 -13.71 1.81
CA LEU A 42 2.84 -12.70 0.93
C LEU A 42 3.11 -12.99 -0.55
N MET A 43 4.03 -13.91 -0.87
CA MET A 43 4.47 -14.24 -2.23
C MET A 43 4.82 -12.98 -3.03
N VAL A 44 5.74 -12.18 -2.48
CA VAL A 44 6.22 -10.91 -3.04
C VAL A 44 7.73 -10.95 -3.24
N ASP A 45 8.22 -10.13 -4.19
CA ASP A 45 9.64 -9.95 -4.47
C ASP A 45 10.32 -8.97 -3.49
N ASP A 46 11.65 -8.83 -3.57
CA ASP A 46 12.46 -7.92 -2.73
C ASP A 46 12.01 -6.45 -2.78
N THR A 47 11.45 -6.04 -3.92
CA THR A 47 10.87 -4.72 -4.12
C THR A 47 9.42 -4.90 -4.51
N VAL A 48 8.51 -4.29 -3.76
CA VAL A 48 7.07 -4.42 -3.95
C VAL A 48 6.43 -3.04 -3.90
N SER A 49 5.44 -2.79 -4.76
CA SER A 49 4.66 -1.56 -4.70
C SER A 49 3.83 -1.51 -3.42
N MET A 50 3.69 -0.34 -2.81
CA MET A 50 2.95 -0.19 -1.56
C MET A 50 1.49 -0.67 -1.68
N ASP A 51 0.87 -0.49 -2.84
CA ASP A 51 -0.49 -0.98 -3.11
C ASP A 51 -0.56 -2.51 -3.17
N GLU A 52 0.41 -3.15 -3.82
CA GLU A 52 0.49 -4.61 -3.85
C GLU A 52 0.78 -5.18 -2.45
N LEU A 53 1.73 -4.59 -1.73
CA LEU A 53 2.05 -4.98 -0.35
C LEU A 53 0.81 -4.90 0.55
N ARG A 54 0.06 -3.79 0.49
CA ARG A 54 -1.19 -3.64 1.25
C ARG A 54 -2.21 -4.70 0.86
N ALA A 55 -2.42 -4.94 -0.43
CA ALA A 55 -3.38 -5.94 -0.89
C ALA A 55 -3.01 -7.36 -0.43
N LYS A 56 -1.72 -7.73 -0.50
CA LYS A 56 -1.23 -9.02 -0.03
C LYS A 56 -1.36 -9.17 1.48
N MET A 57 -1.02 -8.13 2.24
CA MET A 57 -1.14 -8.14 3.70
C MET A 57 -2.60 -8.24 4.14
N LEU A 58 -3.50 -7.51 3.47
CA LEU A 58 -4.94 -7.59 3.74
C LEU A 58 -5.46 -9.00 3.48
N LYS A 59 -5.10 -9.60 2.35
CA LYS A 59 -5.48 -10.98 2.02
C LYS A 59 -4.93 -12.01 3.01
N PHE A 60 -3.70 -11.82 3.48
CA PHE A 60 -3.11 -12.67 4.51
C PHE A 60 -3.88 -12.57 5.83
N LEU A 61 -4.26 -11.35 6.23
CA LEU A 61 -5.08 -11.13 7.41
C LEU A 61 -6.47 -11.75 7.24
N ASP A 62 -7.14 -11.55 6.10
CA ASP A 62 -8.45 -12.15 5.81
C ASP A 62 -8.38 -13.68 5.93
N ALA A 63 -7.39 -14.33 5.31
CA ALA A 63 -7.20 -15.77 5.42
C ALA A 63 -6.95 -16.22 6.87
N THR A 64 -6.17 -15.44 7.63
CA THR A 64 -5.91 -15.72 9.04
C THR A 64 -7.18 -15.58 9.88
N PHE A 65 -8.01 -14.57 9.61
CA PHE A 65 -9.29 -14.36 10.31
C PHE A 65 -10.29 -15.45 9.99
N GLU A 66 -10.39 -15.88 8.72
CA GLU A 66 -11.21 -17.02 8.30
C GLU A 66 -10.75 -18.31 8.99
N GLU A 67 -9.44 -18.58 9.02
CA GLU A 67 -8.88 -19.78 9.66
C GLU A 67 -9.09 -19.79 11.19
N ASN A 68 -9.03 -18.62 11.83
CA ASN A 68 -9.25 -18.48 13.28
C ASN A 68 -10.73 -18.26 13.66
N GLY A 69 -11.66 -18.30 12.70
CA GLY A 69 -13.10 -18.15 12.95
C GLY A 69 -13.50 -16.77 13.47
N VAL A 70 -12.70 -15.73 13.18
CA VAL A 70 -13.01 -14.35 13.53
C VAL A 70 -13.94 -13.77 12.47
N ASP A 71 -15.24 -13.83 12.74
CA ASP A 71 -16.27 -13.24 11.88
C ASP A 71 -16.18 -11.70 11.91
N THR A 72 -15.52 -11.10 10.93
CA THR A 72 -15.41 -9.64 10.77
C THR A 72 -16.70 -9.00 10.25
N THR A 73 -17.70 -9.80 9.87
CA THR A 73 -19.03 -9.36 9.40
C THR A 73 -19.86 -8.59 10.42
N ARG A 74 -19.40 -8.48 11.69
CA ARG A 74 -20.09 -7.77 12.78
C ARG A 74 -19.57 -6.37 13.08
N LEU A 75 -18.62 -5.85 12.31
CA LEU A 75 -18.14 -4.46 12.43
C LEU A 75 -18.84 -3.57 11.40
N ASN A 76 -20.15 -3.39 11.54
CA ASN A 76 -20.93 -2.49 10.68
C ASN A 76 -21.93 -1.65 11.48
#